data_AF-A0A255SNK4-F1
#
_entry.id   AF-A0A255SNK4-F1
#
_cell.length_a   1.000
_cell.length_b   1.000
_cell.length_c   1.000
_cell.angle_alpha   90.00
_cell.angle_beta   90.00
_cell.angle_gamma   90.00
#
_symmetry.space_group_name_H-M   'P 1'
#
loop_
_entity.id
_entity.type
_entity.pdbx_description
1 polymer ?
#
loop_
_entity_poly.entity_id
_entity_poly.type
_entity_poly.pdbx_seq_one_letter_code
_entity_poly.pdbx_strand_id
1 'polypeptide(L)'
;MKDGIVISINKQEDHIMKRFYIDKVWIDDTCLWIETKDGRRVCTPFSKWKGLENATKAQRDDFILGYTGIHWPSLDEDLGYEGLFVDAGLCEATPEECSVVCEP
;
A
#
# COMPACT_ATOMS: atom_id res chain seq x y z
N MET A 1 2.94 -15.44 -4.07
CA MET A 1 2.69 -14.40 -5.08
C MET A 1 1.20 -14.38 -5.33
N LYS A 2 0.55 -13.21 -5.25
CA LYS A 2 -0.88 -13.07 -5.53
C LYS A 2 -1.03 -12.13 -6.72
N ASP A 3 -1.64 -12.62 -7.79
CA ASP A 3 -1.76 -11.92 -9.07
C ASP A 3 -3.02 -11.03 -9.15
N GLY A 4 -2.87 -9.85 -9.74
CA GLY A 4 -3.89 -9.15 -10.53
C GLY A 4 -5.10 -8.54 -9.81
N ILE A 5 -4.91 -7.42 -9.08
CA ILE A 5 -6.00 -6.49 -8.76
C ILE A 5 -5.86 -5.21 -9.59
N VAL A 6 -6.92 -4.82 -10.27
CA VAL A 6 -7.05 -3.49 -10.89
C VAL A 6 -7.55 -2.53 -9.81
N ILE A 7 -6.71 -1.58 -9.39
CA ILE A 7 -7.13 -0.47 -8.55
C ILE A 7 -7.21 0.80 -9.40
N SER A 8 -8.30 1.54 -9.28
CA SER A 8 -8.34 2.95 -9.70
C SER A 8 -8.22 3.79 -8.44
N ILE A 9 -7.06 4.43 -8.25
CA ILE A 9 -6.91 5.44 -7.20
C ILE A 9 -7.51 6.75 -7.74
N ASN A 10 -8.50 7.29 -7.04
CA ASN A 10 -9.14 8.55 -7.39
C ASN A 10 -8.37 9.68 -6.70
N LYS A 11 -7.96 10.71 -7.45
CA LYS A 11 -7.60 12.02 -6.87
C LYS A 11 -8.62 13.05 -7.35
N GLN A 12 -9.13 13.87 -6.43
CA GLN A 12 -9.91 15.06 -6.76
C GLN A 12 -8.99 16.29 -6.75
N GLU A 13 -9.25 17.15 -7.73
CA GLU A 13 -8.60 18.43 -8.08
C GLU A 13 -7.36 18.35 -8.98
N ASP A 14 -7.49 19.07 -10.12
CA ASP A 14 -6.66 19.15 -11.34
C ASP A 14 -6.72 18.00 -12.36
N HIS A 15 -7.94 17.52 -12.68
CA HIS A 15 -8.35 16.85 -13.95
C HIS A 15 -7.47 15.72 -14.56
N ILE A 16 -6.37 15.29 -13.94
CA ILE A 16 -5.52 14.19 -14.38
C ILE A 16 -5.68 13.06 -13.36
N MET A 17 -6.63 12.17 -13.66
CA MET A 17 -6.84 10.95 -12.92
C MET A 17 -5.65 10.00 -13.17
N LYS A 18 -4.68 9.99 -12.26
CA LYS A 18 -3.54 9.08 -12.36
C LYS A 18 -3.93 7.71 -11.81
N ARG A 19 -4.37 6.83 -12.69
CA ARG A 19 -4.67 5.43 -12.36
C ARG A 19 -3.39 4.61 -12.36
N PHE A 20 -3.10 3.97 -11.25
CA PHE A 20 -2.08 2.92 -11.17
C PHE A 20 -2.73 1.56 -11.24
N TYR A 21 -2.40 0.81 -12.28
CA TYR A 21 -2.81 -0.59 -12.38
C TYR A 21 -1.76 -1.45 -11.69
N ILE A 22 -2.12 -2.21 -10.66
CA ILE A 22 -1.20 -3.14 -10.02
C ILE A 22 -1.07 -4.39 -10.91
N ASP A 23 0.17 -4.76 -11.21
CA ASP A 23 0.50 -6.00 -11.88
C ASP A 23 0.60 -7.15 -10.87
N LYS A 24 1.43 -6.95 -9.83
CA LYS A 24 1.70 -7.96 -8.82
C LYS A 24 1.98 -7.37 -7.45
N VAL A 25 1.61 -8.13 -6.43
CA VAL A 25 1.97 -7.88 -5.03
C VAL A 25 2.62 -9.13 -4.46
N TRP A 26 3.76 -8.95 -3.82
CA TRP A 26 4.47 -10.03 -3.16
C TRP A 26 5.21 -9.50 -1.94
N ILE A 27 5.69 -10.41 -1.11
CA ILE A 27 6.53 -10.08 0.03
C ILE A 27 7.83 -10.87 -0.05
N ASP A 28 8.87 -10.34 0.57
CA ASP A 28 10.04 -11.10 0.99
C ASP A 28 10.15 -11.08 2.52
N ASP A 29 11.29 -11.45 3.08
CA ASP A 29 11.49 -11.51 4.54
C ASP A 29 11.43 -10.14 5.22
N THR A 30 11.63 -9.06 4.46
CA THR A 30 11.82 -7.69 4.96
C THR A 30 10.79 -6.69 4.44
N CYS A 31 10.24 -6.91 3.25
CA CYS A 31 9.48 -5.90 2.53
C CYS A 31 8.21 -6.45 1.87
N LEU A 32 7.19 -5.60 1.84
CA LEU A 32 6.09 -5.65 0.90
C LEU A 32 6.51 -5.00 -0.42
N TRP A 33 6.20 -5.66 -1.52
CA TRP A 33 6.46 -5.19 -2.87
C TRP A 33 5.20 -5.06 -3.69
N ILE A 34 5.09 -3.95 -4.42
CA ILE A 34 4.05 -3.72 -5.41
C ILE A 34 4.73 -3.36 -6.73
N GLU A 35 4.33 -4.03 -7.81
CA GLU A 35 4.71 -3.62 -9.17
C GLU A 35 3.45 -3.18 -9.92
N THR A 36 3.54 -2.05 -10.61
CA THR A 36 2.48 -1.53 -11.46
C THR A 36 2.66 -2.01 -12.90
N LYS A 37 1.58 -2.05 -13.68
CA LYS A 37 1.59 -2.45 -15.11
C LYS A 37 2.49 -1.56 -15.98
N ASP A 38 2.75 -0.32 -15.57
CA ASP A 38 3.69 0.58 -16.23
C ASP A 38 5.15 0.39 -15.75
N GLY A 39 5.42 -0.66 -14.96
CA GLY A 39 6.76 -1.11 -14.60
C GLY A 39 7.36 -0.45 -13.36
N ARG A 40 6.61 0.39 -12.64
CA ARG A 40 7.10 0.99 -11.39
C ARG A 40 7.05 -0.02 -10.27
N ARG A 41 7.99 0.08 -9.33
CA ARG A 41 8.05 -0.78 -8.15
C ARG A 41 8.04 0.06 -6.89
N VAL A 42 7.23 -0.36 -5.93
CA VAL A 42 7.20 0.14 -4.57
C VAL A 42 7.72 -0.96 -3.66
N CYS A 43 8.64 -0.58 -2.78
CA CYS A 43 9.21 -1.43 -1.75
C CYS A 43 8.97 -0.76 -0.41
N THR A 44 8.29 -1.48 0.47
CA THR A 44 7.83 -0.96 1.74
C THR A 44 8.27 -1.91 2.85
N PRO A 45 9.26 -1.52 3.70
CA PRO A 45 9.80 -2.41 4.71
C PRO A 45 8.82 -2.60 5.88
N PHE A 46 8.68 -3.84 6.36
CA PHE A 46 7.78 -4.17 7.47
C PHE A 46 8.15 -3.47 8.78
N SER A 47 9.42 -3.06 8.94
CA SER A 47 9.89 -2.30 10.11
C SER A 47 9.23 -0.93 10.29
N LYS A 48 8.50 -0.41 9.30
CA LYS A 48 7.69 0.81 9.46
C LYS A 48 6.39 0.58 10.25
N TRP A 49 5.92 -0.66 10.38
CA TRP A 49 4.69 -0.99 11.09
C TRP A 49 4.97 -2.03 12.16
N LYS A 50 4.76 -1.66 13.42
CA LYS A 50 5.08 -2.52 14.57
C LYS A 50 4.38 -3.88 14.51
N GLY A 51 3.14 -3.96 14.03
CA GLY A 51 2.44 -5.24 13.87
C GLY A 51 3.11 -6.15 12.84
N LEU A 52 3.43 -5.62 11.67
CA LEU A 52 4.10 -6.36 10.60
C LEU A 52 5.56 -6.68 10.96
N GLU A 53 6.28 -5.79 11.62
CA GLU A 53 7.65 -6.01 12.09
C GLU A 53 7.73 -7.21 13.04
N ASN A 54 6.76 -7.37 13.94
CA ASN A 54 6.73 -8.46 14.91
C ASN A 54 6.01 -9.72 14.40
N ALA A 55 5.40 -9.67 13.21
CA ALA A 55 4.69 -10.79 12.63
C ALA A 55 5.64 -11.92 12.19
N THR A 56 5.18 -13.15 12.38
CA THR A 56 5.84 -14.32 11.79
C THR A 56 5.73 -14.29 10.26
N LYS A 57 6.61 -15.03 9.58
CA LYS A 57 6.54 -15.18 8.12
C LYS A 57 5.16 -15.66 7.66
N ALA A 58 4.57 -16.63 8.35
CA ALA A 58 3.25 -17.18 8.02
C ALA A 58 2.15 -16.12 8.14
N GLN A 59 2.19 -15.28 9.17
CA GLN A 59 1.25 -14.16 9.32
C GLN A 59 1.43 -13.14 8.20
N ARG A 60 2.68 -12.79 7.85
CA ARG A 60 2.94 -11.85 6.74
C ARG A 60 2.50 -12.41 5.39
N ASP A 61 2.65 -13.71 5.16
CA ASP A 61 2.20 -14.37 3.92
C ASP A 61 0.67 -14.41 3.78
N ASP A 62 -0.07 -14.28 4.89
CA ASP A 62 -1.54 -14.36 4.96
C ASP A 62 -2.23 -13.01 4.67
N PHE A 63 -1.72 -12.24 3.72
CA PHE A 63 -2.34 -10.96 3.34
C PHE A 63 -3.46 -11.13 2.31
N ILE A 64 -4.48 -10.28 2.37
CA ILE A 64 -5.57 -10.20 1.40
C ILE A 64 -5.47 -8.87 0.66
N LEU A 65 -5.55 -8.93 -0.67
CA LEU A 65 -5.60 -7.73 -1.49
C LEU A 65 -7.06 -7.25 -1.60
N GLY A 66 -7.31 -6.02 -1.18
CA GLY A 66 -8.58 -5.32 -1.34
C GLY A 66 -8.53 -4.30 -2.48
N TYR A 67 -9.64 -3.60 -2.68
CA TYR A 67 -9.74 -2.53 -3.69
C TYR A 67 -8.97 -1.27 -3.32
N THR A 68 -8.83 -0.95 -2.03
CA THR A 68 -8.17 0.27 -1.55
C THR A 68 -6.83 0.01 -0.87
N GLY A 69 -6.52 -1.24 -0.54
CA GLY A 69 -5.30 -1.59 0.18
C GLY A 69 -5.11 -3.09 0.36
N ILE A 70 -4.29 -3.43 1.35
CA ILE A 70 -3.87 -4.76 1.71
C ILE A 70 -4.19 -4.98 3.19
N HIS A 71 -4.85 -6.07 3.51
CA HIS A 71 -5.27 -6.41 4.86
C HIS A 71 -4.60 -7.70 5.33
N TRP A 72 -4.12 -7.74 6.57
CA TRP A 72 -3.60 -8.94 7.24
C TRP A 72 -4.57 -9.39 8.33
N PRO A 73 -5.46 -10.38 8.09
CA PRO A 73 -6.55 -10.73 9.00
C PRO A 73 -6.09 -11.19 10.37
N SER A 74 -5.00 -11.95 10.42
CA SER A 74 -4.46 -12.46 11.69
C SER A 74 -3.77 -11.39 12.55
N LEU A 75 -3.50 -10.22 11.96
CA LEU A 75 -2.84 -9.10 12.62
C LEU A 75 -3.78 -7.91 12.85
N ASP A 76 -4.94 -7.88 12.17
CA ASP A 76 -5.84 -6.73 12.10
C ASP A 76 -5.11 -5.45 11.62
N GLU A 77 -4.24 -5.63 10.62
CA GLU A 77 -3.40 -4.57 10.06
C GLU A 77 -3.79 -4.29 8.61
N ASP A 78 -3.90 -3.02 8.25
CA ASP A 78 -4.30 -2.54 6.93
C ASP A 78 -3.31 -1.52 6.36
N LEU A 79 -2.90 -1.71 5.11
CA LEU A 79 -2.07 -0.76 4.35
C LEU A 79 -2.80 -0.29 3.09
N GLY A 80 -3.08 1.00 3.01
CA GLY A 80 -3.70 1.62 1.83
C GLY A 80 -2.71 1.82 0.67
N TYR A 81 -3.15 1.56 -0.58
CA TYR A 81 -2.28 1.75 -1.75
C TYR A 81 -1.84 3.21 -1.95
N GLU A 82 -2.70 4.16 -1.61
CA GLU A 82 -2.38 5.60 -1.72
C GLU A 82 -1.20 5.98 -0.83
N GLY A 83 -1.26 5.64 0.46
CA GLY A 83 -0.16 5.89 1.40
C GLY A 83 1.15 5.22 0.96
N LEU A 84 1.08 3.98 0.46
CA LEU A 84 2.25 3.29 -0.09
C LEU A 84 2.85 4.01 -1.31
N PHE A 85 2.02 4.56 -2.18
CA PHE A 85 2.47 5.27 -3.37
C PHE A 85 2.95 6.68 -3.08
N VAL A 86 2.39 7.35 -2.07
CA VAL A 86 2.90 8.63 -1.54
C VAL A 86 4.29 8.44 -0.94
N ASP A 87 4.46 7.43 -0.08
CA ASP A 87 5.75 7.09 0.53
C ASP A 87 6.83 6.77 -0.51
N ALA A 88 6.43 6.18 -1.64
CA ALA A 88 7.32 5.86 -2.76
C ALA A 88 7.53 7.02 -3.74
N GLY A 89 6.90 8.18 -3.53
CA GLY A 89 6.97 9.34 -4.43
C GLY A 89 6.26 9.13 -5.77
N LEU A 90 5.35 8.18 -5.87
CA LEU A 90 4.53 7.92 -7.06
C LEU A 90 3.26 8.77 -7.08
N CYS A 91 2.76 9.13 -5.89
CA CYS A 91 1.68 10.07 -5.62
C CYS A 91 2.21 11.25 -4.76
N GLU A 92 1.53 12.38 -4.83
CA GLU A 92 1.74 13.49 -3.89
C GLU A 92 0.71 13.35 -2.77
N ALA A 93 1.14 13.52 -1.51
CA ALA A 93 0.21 13.61 -0.38
C ALA A 93 -0.76 14.77 -0.62
N THR A 94 -2.07 14.53 -0.47
CA THR A 94 -3.02 15.64 -0.47
C THR A 94 -2.92 16.37 0.88
N PRO A 95 -3.02 17.71 0.91
CA PRO A 95 -3.05 18.46 2.17
C PRO A 95 -4.21 18.03 3.09
N GLU A 96 -5.29 17.46 2.54
CA GLU A 96 -6.47 17.03 3.31
C GLU A 96 -6.20 15.79 4.16
N GLU A 97 -5.37 14.83 3.74
CA GLU A 97 -5.00 13.67 4.58
C GLU A 97 -3.90 13.99 5.61
N CYS A 98 -3.16 15.09 5.43
CA CYS A 98 -2.29 15.64 6.47
C CYS A 98 -3.06 16.38 7.58
N SER A 99 -4.40 16.45 7.53
CA SER A 99 -5.20 17.17 8.54
C SER A 99 -5.59 16.34 9.78
N VAL A 100 -5.23 15.06 9.86
CA VAL A 100 -5.38 14.28 11.11
C VAL A 100 -4.12 14.42 11.98
N VAL A 101 -3.72 15.67 12.25
CA VAL A 101 -2.75 15.96 13.32
C VAL A 101 -3.57 16.20 14.58
N CYS A 102 -3.27 15.43 15.64
CA CYS A 102 -3.87 15.52 16.97
C CYS A 102 -4.37 16.94 17.31
N GLU A 103 -5.68 17.10 17.47
CA GLU A 103 -6.16 18.16 18.35
C GLU A 103 -5.75 17.78 19.80
N PRO A 104 -5.29 18.75 20.60
CA PRO A 104 -4.64 18.52 21.90
C PRO A 104 -5.53 17.90 22.98
#